data_AF-A0A257NGD7-F1
#
_entry.id   AF-A0A257NGD7-F1
#
_cell.length_a   1.000
_cell.length_b   1.000
_cell.length_c   1.000
_cell.angle_alpha   90.00
_cell.angle_beta   90.00
_cell.angle_gamma   90.00
#
_symmetry.space_group_name_H-M   'P 1'
#
loop_
_entity.id
_entity.type
_entity.pdbx_description
1 polymer ?
#
loop_
_entity_poly.entity_id
_entity_poly.type
_entity_poly.pdbx_seq_one_letter_code
_entity_poly.pdbx_strand_id
1 'polypeptide(L)' 'GFGYDPVFWVPEYNCASAELSAAVKNSLSHRGQALRSLTDLIKARELH' A
#
# COMPACT_ATOMS: atom_id res chain seq x y z
N GLY A 1 7.80 -4.62 -8.26
CA GLY A 1 6.67 -5.57 -8.11
C GLY A 1 7.16 -6.93 -7.64
N PHE A 2 6.24 -7.86 -7.38
CA PHE A 2 6.43 -9.28 -7.07
C PHE A 2 5.07 -10.02 -7.22
N GLY A 3 5.06 -11.33 -7.48
CA GLY A 3 3.82 -12.12 -7.57
C GLY A 3 2.86 -11.63 -8.66
N TYR A 4 1.58 -11.43 -8.32
CA TYR A 4 0.51 -11.05 -9.26
C TYR A 4 0.49 -9.57 -9.65
N ASP A 5 1.44 -8.76 -9.21
CA ASP A 5 1.46 -7.33 -9.55
C ASP A 5 1.35 -7.01 -11.06
N PRO A 6 1.94 -7.78 -12.01
CA PRO A 6 1.83 -7.46 -13.43
C PRO A 6 0.43 -7.66 -14.02
N VAL A 7 -0.45 -8.41 -13.34
CA VAL A 7 -1.82 -8.69 -13.81
C VAL A 7 -2.89 -7.96 -12.97
N PHE A 8 -2.49 -7.24 -11.93
CA PHE A 8 -3.40 -6.48 -11.08
C PHE A 8 -3.53 -5.04 -11.59
N TRP A 9 -4.62 -4.75 -12.30
CA TRP A 9 -4.87 -3.43 -12.89
C TRP A 9 -5.31 -2.40 -11.84
N VAL A 10 -4.78 -1.17 -11.93
CA VAL A 10 -5.11 -0.04 -11.06
C VAL A 10 -5.79 1.05 -11.89
N PRO A 11 -7.14 1.14 -11.90
CA PRO A 11 -7.89 2.03 -12.78
C PRO A 11 -7.50 3.51 -12.67
N GLU A 12 -7.24 3.99 -11.46
CA GLU A 12 -6.91 5.38 -11.16
C GLU A 12 -5.59 5.83 -11.79
N TYR A 13 -4.70 4.88 -12.07
CA TYR A 13 -3.38 5.11 -12.67
C TYR A 13 -3.27 4.57 -14.09
N ASN A 14 -4.33 3.93 -14.60
CA ASN A 14 -4.39 3.33 -15.94
C ASN A 14 -3.16 2.46 -16.27
N CYS A 15 -2.71 1.68 -15.29
CA CYS A 15 -1.57 0.77 -15.43
C CYS A 15 -1.71 -0.44 -14.49
N ALA A 16 -0.87 -1.45 -14.68
CA ALA A 16 -0.73 -2.54 -13.73
C ALA A 16 0.00 -2.08 -12.46
N SER A 17 -0.27 -2.74 -11.34
CA SER A 17 0.38 -2.49 -10.04
C SER A 17 1.91 -2.64 -10.11
N ALA A 18 2.42 -3.49 -11.00
CA ALA A 18 3.86 -3.64 -11.23
C ALA A 18 4.53 -2.40 -11.83
N GLU A 19 3.76 -1.56 -12.54
CA GLU A 19 4.23 -0.35 -13.23
C GLU A 19 4.20 0.89 -12.35
N LEU A 20 3.53 0.82 -11.18
CA LEU A 20 3.54 1.89 -10.21
C LEU A 20 4.93 2.08 -9.59
N SER A 21 5.29 3.33 -9.33
CA SER A 21 6.48 3.63 -8.54
C SER A 21 6.35 3.04 -7.13
N ALA A 22 7.48 2.67 -6.52
CA ALA A 22 7.46 2.06 -5.18
C ALA A 22 6.77 2.95 -4.14
N ALA A 23 6.93 4.28 -4.23
CA ALA A 23 6.28 5.22 -3.33
C ALA A 23 4.75 5.21 -3.47
N VAL A 24 4.24 5.28 -4.70
CA VAL A 24 2.80 5.23 -5.00
C VAL A 24 2.22 3.87 -4.62
N LYS A 25 2.92 2.78 -4.93
CA LYS A 25 2.50 1.43 -4.55
C LYS A 25 2.44 1.27 -3.02
N ASN A 26 3.41 1.80 -2.29
CA ASN A 26 3.43 1.72 -0.82
C ASN A 26 2.33 2.59 -0.18
N SER A 27 1.96 3.70 -0.80
CA SER A 27 0.83 4.50 -0.30
C SER A 27 -0.51 3.80 -0.57
N LEU A 28 -0.71 3.23 -1.76
CA LEU A 28 -1.99 2.66 -2.19
C LEU A 28 -2.23 1.21 -1.78
N SER A 29 -1.19 0.38 -1.68
CA SER A 29 -1.37 -1.06 -1.48
C SER A 29 -2.07 -1.39 -0.16
N HIS A 30 -2.81 -2.51 -0.15
CA HIS A 30 -3.47 -3.03 1.06
C HIS A 30 -2.49 -3.17 2.24
N ARG A 31 -1.24 -3.59 1.95
CA ARG A 31 -0.17 -3.67 2.96
C ARG A 31 0.16 -2.30 3.53
N GLY A 32 0.34 -1.30 2.67
CA GLY A 32 0.62 0.07 3.10
C GLY A 32 -0.50 0.65 3.96
N GLN A 33 -1.75 0.42 3.57
CA GLN A 33 -2.93 0.82 4.35
C GLN A 33 -2.95 0.16 5.73
N ALA A 34 -2.79 -1.17 5.78
CA ALA A 34 -2.80 -1.91 7.05
C ALA A 34 -1.67 -1.50 8.00
N LEU A 35 -0.45 -1.26 7.48
CA LEU A 35 0.67 -0.80 8.30
C LEU A 35 0.43 0.60 8.89
N ARG A 36 -0.24 1.50 8.15
CA ARG A 36 -0.62 2.80 8.71
C ARG A 36 -1.60 2.65 9.86
N SER A 37 -2.66 1.87 9.67
CA SER A 37 -3.61 1.56 10.74
C SER A 37 -2.94 0.93 11.96
N LEU A 38 -2.00 -0.01 11.75
CA LEU A 38 -1.22 -0.60 12.84
C LEU A 38 -0.36 0.45 13.57
N THR A 39 0.29 1.34 12.83
CA THR A 39 1.12 2.41 13.41
C THR A 39 0.29 3.35 14.27
N ASP A 40 -0.91 3.70 13.82
CA ASP A 40 -1.83 4.57 14.58
C ASP A 40 -2.29 3.89 15.88
N LEU A 41 -2.57 2.58 15.83
CA LEU A 41 -2.92 1.80 17.02
C LEU A 41 -1.77 1.72 18.03
N ILE A 42 -0.52 1.54 17.57
CA ILE A 42 0.66 1.51 18.44
C ILE A 42 0.83 2.87 19.13
N LYS A 43 0.77 3.97 18.38
CA LYS A 43 0.88 5.34 18.95
C LYS A 43 -0.22 5.62 19.97
N ALA A 44 -1.46 5.22 19.67
CA ALA A 44 -2.57 5.38 20.60
C ALA A 44 -2.33 4.62 21.91
N ARG A 45 -1.69 3.45 21.85
CA ARG A 45 -1.35 2.66 23.03
C ARG A 45 -0.17 3.22 23.84
N GLU A 46 0.82 3.82 23.19
CA GLU A 46 1.99 4.42 23.86
C GLU A 46 1.68 5.74 24.57
N LEU A 47 0.56 6.39 24.23
CA LEU A 47 0.08 7.62 24.87
C LEU A 47 -0.74 7.35 26.16
N HIS A 48 -0.92 6.09 26.55
CA HIS A 48 -1.58 5.64 27.77
C HIS A 48 -0.59 4.97 28.72
#